data_AF-A0A327JZP2-F1
#
_entry.id   AF-A0A327JZP2-F1
#
_cell.length_a   1.000
_cell.length_b   1.000
_cell.length_c   1.000
_cell.angle_alpha   90.00
_cell.angle_beta   90.00
_cell.angle_gamma   90.00
#
_symmetry.space_group_name_H-M   'P 1'
#
loop_
_entity.id
_entity.type
_entity.pdbx_description
1 polymer ?
#
loop_
_entity_poly.entity_id
_entity_poly.type
_entity_poly.pdbx_seq_one_letter_code
_entity_poly.pdbx_strand_id
1 'polypeptide(L)'
;MVRGAGWLGRLGAGVAIAAIAGATALAQNYPPPAYPQQGYPQQQGYPQQQGYPQQGYGQQPGYGQNPVCTRLEAQLGMINRGGGDPARAEQTRRYEDAIGKQTADLDRMIAQSRRLGCESNPFLSLFSNQPAECRPLGGQIQDMRDRITRSQAELQRIQGGGESEGQKQAVIAALAQNNCGPQYQAAANQNRGLFGGLFGSNPALPSPDGMQSSSYRTLCVRTCDGYYFPISFQTNPSRFADDEQACQKLCPAAEVQLFTHRNPGEEIGQAVSLAGRSYRDLPTAFKYRTALDQQACSCRKPGQSWAQALGVSPDTTVERGDIVVTEEKSKAMSQPRTDAQGRPIPAARRPA
;
A
#
# COMPACT_ATOMS: atom_id res chain seq x y z
N MET A 1 41.75 -17.57 -51.51
CA MET A 1 43.20 -17.77 -51.31
C MET A 1 43.59 -16.91 -50.10
N VAL A 2 44.16 -17.33 -48.97
CA VAL A 2 44.73 -18.58 -48.44
C VAL A 2 44.83 -18.36 -46.90
N ARG A 3 44.43 -19.36 -46.10
CA ARG A 3 44.85 -19.76 -44.72
C ARG A 3 44.81 -18.71 -43.58
N GLY A 4 44.41 -19.00 -42.33
CA GLY A 4 44.31 -20.25 -41.58
C GLY A 4 45.38 -20.34 -40.49
N ALA A 5 45.04 -20.04 -39.23
CA ALA A 5 45.68 -20.48 -37.97
C ALA A 5 44.78 -19.98 -36.82
N GLY A 6 44.28 -20.76 -35.85
CA GLY A 6 44.68 -22.06 -35.34
C GLY A 6 45.28 -21.87 -33.94
N TRP A 7 44.47 -21.83 -32.88
CA TRP A 7 44.91 -22.06 -31.50
C TRP A 7 43.98 -23.08 -30.81
N LEU A 8 44.59 -24.23 -30.54
CA LEU A 8 44.11 -25.37 -29.75
C LEU A 8 44.66 -25.23 -28.31
N GLY A 9 43.92 -25.77 -27.33
CA GLY A 9 44.45 -26.11 -25.99
C GLY A 9 43.49 -25.72 -24.86
N ARG A 10 42.48 -26.51 -24.54
CA ARG A 10 42.46 -27.66 -23.59
C ARG A 10 42.49 -27.28 -22.10
N LEU A 11 41.32 -27.53 -21.47
CA LEU A 11 41.07 -28.30 -20.24
C LEU A 11 41.79 -27.94 -18.94
N GLY A 12 40.99 -27.61 -17.93
CA GLY A 12 41.38 -27.62 -16.52
C GLY A 12 40.18 -27.41 -15.60
N ALA A 13 39.41 -28.47 -15.38
CA ALA A 13 38.35 -28.51 -14.38
C ALA A 13 38.96 -28.48 -12.97
N GLY A 14 38.54 -27.54 -12.14
CA GLY A 14 38.88 -27.46 -10.72
C GLY A 14 37.63 -27.21 -9.90
N VAL A 15 36.91 -28.28 -9.56
CA VAL A 15 35.82 -28.28 -8.58
C VAL A 15 36.46 -28.30 -7.20
N ALA A 16 36.45 -27.17 -6.49
CA ALA A 16 36.84 -27.11 -5.09
C ALA A 16 35.63 -27.47 -4.21
N ILE A 17 35.61 -28.71 -3.72
CA ILE A 17 34.69 -29.17 -2.69
C ILE A 17 35.21 -28.65 -1.34
N ALA A 18 34.60 -27.59 -0.81
CA ALA A 18 34.82 -27.16 0.56
C ALA A 18 33.97 -28.03 1.50
N ALA A 19 34.62 -28.95 2.22
CA ALA A 19 34.02 -29.70 3.30
C ALA A 19 33.77 -28.76 4.50
N ILE A 20 32.51 -28.49 4.82
CA ILE A 20 32.11 -27.77 6.03
C ILE A 20 31.93 -28.80 7.14
N ALA A 21 32.79 -28.72 8.15
CA ALA A 21 32.70 -29.51 9.37
C ALA A 21 31.39 -29.25 10.11
N GLY A 22 30.70 -30.32 10.49
CA GLY A 22 29.45 -30.27 11.26
C GLY A 22 29.70 -29.75 12.68
N ALA A 23 28.96 -28.70 13.05
CA ALA A 23 28.79 -28.31 14.44
C ALA A 23 27.58 -29.07 15.02
N THR A 24 27.84 -30.03 15.88
CA THR A 24 26.84 -30.71 16.70
C THR A 24 26.29 -29.73 17.74
N ALA A 25 25.05 -29.25 17.54
CA ALA A 25 24.31 -28.51 18.56
C ALA A 25 23.74 -29.50 19.58
N LEU A 26 24.27 -29.48 20.80
CA LEU A 26 23.69 -30.18 21.94
C LEU A 26 22.43 -29.43 22.39
N ALA A 27 21.27 -30.05 22.22
CA ALA A 27 20.01 -29.56 22.77
C ALA A 27 20.04 -29.72 24.30
N GLN A 28 20.26 -28.62 25.02
CA GLN A 28 20.05 -28.57 26.46
C GLN A 28 18.56 -28.30 26.73
N ASN A 29 17.93 -29.32 27.31
CA ASN A 29 16.52 -29.37 27.70
C ASN A 29 16.35 -28.54 28.99
N TYR A 30 15.74 -27.36 28.91
CA TYR A 30 15.41 -26.54 30.09
C TYR A 30 13.91 -26.69 30.42
N PRO A 31 13.54 -27.16 31.63
CA PRO A 31 12.15 -27.19 32.06
C PRO A 31 11.65 -25.77 32.42
N PRO A 32 10.36 -25.45 32.19
CA PRO A 32 9.79 -24.17 32.63
C PRO A 32 9.60 -24.12 34.15
N PRO A 33 9.68 -22.94 34.78
CA PRO A 33 9.48 -22.78 36.22
C PRO A 33 8.00 -22.94 36.61
N ALA A 34 7.77 -23.61 37.74
CA ALA A 34 6.47 -23.76 38.37
C ALA A 34 6.06 -22.47 39.10
N TYR A 35 4.83 -22.00 38.87
CA TYR A 35 4.23 -20.87 39.58
C TYR A 35 3.45 -21.37 40.80
N PRO A 36 3.55 -20.72 41.97
CA PRO A 36 2.76 -21.09 43.15
C PRO A 36 1.32 -20.59 43.04
N GLN A 37 0.38 -21.47 43.37
CA GLN A 37 -1.04 -21.17 43.54
C GLN A 37 -1.25 -20.41 44.86
N GLN A 38 -1.61 -19.12 44.80
CA GLN A 38 -2.12 -18.38 45.95
C GLN A 38 -3.65 -18.36 45.91
N GLY A 39 -4.25 -18.98 46.93
CA GLY A 39 -5.69 -19.03 47.14
C GLY A 39 -6.25 -17.69 47.62
N TYR A 40 -7.48 -17.40 47.21
CA TYR A 40 -8.28 -16.27 47.70
C TYR A 40 -9.45 -16.78 48.55
N PRO A 41 -9.90 -15.98 49.55
CA PRO A 41 -10.76 -16.44 50.62
C PRO A 41 -12.24 -16.54 50.22
N GLN A 42 -12.93 -17.48 50.87
CA GLN A 42 -14.36 -17.73 50.82
C GLN A 42 -15.11 -16.76 51.74
N GLN A 43 -16.07 -15.97 51.23
CA GLN A 43 -17.15 -15.41 52.04
C GLN A 43 -18.51 -15.39 51.30
N GLN A 44 -19.35 -16.32 51.76
CA GLN A 44 -20.80 -16.31 52.00
C GLN A 44 -21.67 -15.16 51.46
N GLY A 45 -22.64 -15.55 50.62
CA GLY A 45 -24.05 -15.60 51.04
C GLY A 45 -24.96 -14.40 50.71
N TYR A 46 -25.65 -14.47 49.57
CA TYR A 46 -26.91 -13.75 49.32
C TYR A 46 -27.92 -14.69 48.63
N PRO A 47 -29.24 -14.52 48.87
CA PRO A 47 -30.22 -15.59 48.78
C PRO A 47 -30.64 -15.95 47.35
N GLN A 48 -30.92 -17.23 47.17
CA GLN A 48 -31.50 -17.85 45.98
C GLN A 48 -32.91 -17.29 45.72
N GLN A 49 -33.07 -16.48 44.67
CA GLN A 49 -34.38 -16.23 44.08
C GLN A 49 -34.48 -16.95 42.73
N GLN A 50 -35.28 -18.02 42.79
CA GLN A 50 -36.20 -18.53 41.79
C GLN A 50 -35.71 -18.49 40.34
N GLY A 51 -35.34 -19.68 39.88
CA GLY A 51 -34.96 -19.97 38.51
C GLY A 51 -35.99 -19.48 37.50
N TYR A 52 -35.54 -18.58 36.64
CA TYR A 52 -36.07 -18.48 35.30
C TYR A 52 -35.54 -19.70 34.53
N PRO A 53 -36.41 -20.50 33.90
CA PRO A 53 -35.98 -21.69 33.20
C PRO A 53 -35.01 -21.27 32.09
N GLN A 54 -33.88 -21.99 32.00
CA GLN A 54 -33.14 -22.10 30.76
C GLN A 54 -34.14 -22.44 29.67
N GLN A 55 -34.42 -21.47 28.80
CA GLN A 55 -35.05 -21.74 27.53
C GLN A 55 -34.03 -22.56 26.76
N GLY A 56 -34.10 -23.87 26.97
CA GLY A 56 -33.64 -24.86 26.01
C GLY A 56 -34.13 -24.38 24.67
N TYR A 57 -33.18 -24.24 23.74
CA TYR A 57 -33.40 -23.79 22.38
C TYR A 57 -34.59 -24.57 21.83
N GLY A 58 -35.76 -23.92 21.88
CA GLY A 58 -36.97 -24.45 21.31
C GLY A 58 -36.65 -24.61 19.84
N GLN A 59 -36.72 -25.84 19.36
CA GLN A 59 -36.76 -26.14 17.95
C GLN A 59 -37.86 -25.24 17.35
N GLN A 60 -37.42 -24.16 16.68
CA GLN A 60 -38.34 -23.26 16.00
C GLN A 60 -38.95 -23.99 14.81
N PRO A 61 -40.19 -23.66 14.44
CA PRO A 61 -40.95 -24.41 13.44
C PRO A 61 -40.27 -24.26 12.06
N GLY A 62 -39.79 -25.40 11.54
CA GLY A 62 -39.49 -25.69 10.14
C GLY A 62 -39.25 -24.53 9.17
N TYR A 63 -38.02 -24.00 9.15
CA TYR A 63 -37.42 -23.43 7.92
C TYR A 63 -36.32 -24.35 7.34
N GLY A 64 -36.13 -25.54 7.92
CA GLY A 64 -35.07 -26.50 7.60
C GLY A 64 -35.29 -27.34 6.35
N GLN A 65 -35.88 -26.80 5.29
CA GLN A 65 -36.01 -27.52 4.00
C GLN A 65 -35.18 -26.92 2.87
N ASN A 66 -34.50 -25.78 3.10
CA ASN A 66 -33.56 -25.27 2.11
C ASN A 66 -32.15 -25.85 2.38
N PRO A 67 -31.63 -26.75 1.51
CA PRO A 67 -30.31 -27.37 1.68
C PRO A 67 -29.17 -26.34 1.63
N VAL A 68 -29.43 -25.12 1.14
CA VAL A 68 -28.48 -24.00 1.16
C VAL A 68 -28.30 -23.45 2.57
N CYS A 69 -29.39 -23.32 3.34
CA CYS A 69 -29.34 -22.76 4.70
C CYS A 69 -28.58 -23.67 5.67
N THR A 70 -28.87 -24.97 5.65
CA THR A 70 -28.18 -25.95 6.51
C THR A 70 -26.68 -26.01 6.24
N ARG A 71 -26.28 -25.87 4.97
CA ARG A 71 -24.86 -25.82 4.57
C ARG A 71 -24.16 -24.56 5.08
N LEU A 72 -24.78 -23.39 4.90
CA LEU A 72 -24.22 -22.11 5.32
C LEU A 72 -24.15 -21.99 6.85
N GLU A 73 -25.14 -22.52 7.57
CA GLU A 73 -25.14 -22.57 9.04
C GLU A 73 -24.01 -23.47 9.58
N ALA A 74 -23.80 -24.63 8.94
CA ALA A 74 -22.67 -25.49 9.27
C ALA A 74 -21.32 -24.79 9.05
N GLN A 75 -21.19 -24.01 7.96
CA GLN A 75 -20.00 -23.21 7.66
C GLN A 75 -19.78 -22.12 8.73
N LEU A 76 -20.84 -21.42 9.14
CA LEU A 76 -20.77 -20.41 10.20
C LEU A 76 -20.35 -21.01 11.56
N GLY A 77 -20.83 -22.22 11.87
CA GLY A 77 -20.46 -22.95 13.09
C GLY A 77 -19.00 -23.42 13.14
N MET A 78 -18.35 -23.61 11.99
CA MET A 78 -16.91 -23.91 11.93
C MET A 78 -16.08 -22.65 12.15
N ILE A 79 -16.47 -21.53 11.52
CA ILE A 79 -15.76 -20.24 11.63
C ILE A 79 -15.82 -19.68 13.06
N ASN A 80 -17.00 -19.75 13.70
CA ASN A 80 -17.16 -19.28 15.09
C ASN A 80 -16.31 -20.07 16.10
N ARG A 81 -16.01 -21.35 15.84
CA ARG A 81 -15.13 -22.16 16.69
C ARG A 81 -13.65 -21.86 16.49
N GLY A 82 -13.27 -21.29 15.35
CA GLY A 82 -11.89 -20.88 15.05
C GLY A 82 -11.56 -19.41 15.32
N GLY A 83 -12.57 -18.58 15.65
CA GLY A 83 -12.47 -17.11 15.63
C GLY A 83 -12.15 -16.40 16.95
N GLY A 84 -11.69 -17.10 17.99
CA GLY A 84 -11.46 -16.43 19.28
C GLY A 84 -10.70 -17.29 20.26
N ASP A 85 -9.43 -17.55 19.96
CA ASP A 85 -8.52 -18.09 20.96
C ASP A 85 -8.13 -16.95 21.92
N PRO A 86 -8.55 -16.97 23.21
CA PRO A 86 -8.18 -15.94 24.17
C PRO A 86 -6.66 -15.81 24.34
N ALA A 87 -5.88 -16.87 24.06
CA ALA A 87 -4.43 -16.81 24.08
C ALA A 87 -3.86 -15.95 22.93
N ARG A 88 -4.50 -15.96 21.75
CA ARG A 88 -4.10 -15.13 20.60
C ARG A 88 -4.48 -13.67 20.77
N ALA A 89 -5.63 -13.40 21.38
CA ALA A 89 -6.05 -12.03 21.70
C ALA A 89 -5.08 -11.39 22.72
N GLU A 90 -4.71 -12.13 23.76
CA GLU A 90 -3.69 -11.70 24.72
C GLU A 90 -2.31 -11.54 24.06
N GLN A 91 -1.93 -12.47 23.18
CA GLN A 91 -0.67 -12.37 22.42
C GLN A 91 -0.64 -11.11 21.54
N THR A 92 -1.73 -10.78 20.84
CA THR A 92 -1.84 -9.58 20.00
C THR A 92 -1.62 -8.31 20.81
N ARG A 93 -2.27 -8.18 21.97
CA ARG A 93 -2.10 -7.02 22.87
C ARG A 93 -0.65 -6.86 23.32
N ARG A 94 0.04 -7.95 23.63
CA ARG A 94 1.47 -7.91 24.02
C ARG A 94 2.37 -7.40 22.90
N TYR A 95 2.08 -7.76 21.65
CA TYR A 95 2.84 -7.27 20.51
C TYR A 95 2.56 -5.80 20.20
N GLU A 96 1.30 -5.37 20.32
CA GLU A 96 0.92 -3.95 20.19
C GLU A 96 1.63 -3.08 21.24
N ASP A 97 1.63 -3.50 22.51
CA ASP A 97 2.36 -2.82 23.59
C ASP A 97 3.87 -2.78 23.34
N ALA A 98 4.45 -3.86 22.78
CA ALA A 98 5.87 -3.92 22.45
C ALA A 98 6.23 -2.97 21.30
N ILE A 99 5.39 -2.87 20.27
CA ILE A 99 5.59 -1.93 19.15
C ILE A 99 5.48 -0.49 19.65
N GLY A 100 4.48 -0.18 20.48
CA GLY A 100 4.30 1.17 21.05
C GLY A 100 5.51 1.65 21.87
N LYS A 101 6.16 0.75 22.61
CA LYS A 101 7.42 1.06 23.31
C LYS A 101 8.57 1.33 22.34
N GLN A 102 8.73 0.50 21.32
CA GLN A 102 9.79 0.64 20.31
C GLN A 102 9.65 1.95 19.51
N THR A 103 8.43 2.37 19.18
CA THR A 103 8.18 3.64 18.51
C THR A 103 8.52 4.84 19.40
N ALA A 104 8.16 4.78 20.68
CA ALA A 104 8.49 5.85 21.63
C ALA A 104 10.01 5.99 21.83
N ASP A 105 10.75 4.88 21.86
CA ASP A 105 12.21 4.89 21.95
C ASP A 105 12.85 5.45 20.66
N LEU A 106 12.33 5.09 19.48
CA LEU A 106 12.74 5.66 18.21
C LEU A 106 12.57 7.19 18.19
N ASP A 107 11.42 7.69 18.65
CA ASP A 107 11.13 9.12 18.69
C ASP A 107 12.10 9.88 19.61
N ARG A 108 12.47 9.29 20.76
CA ARG A 108 13.50 9.87 21.64
C ARG A 108 14.86 9.94 20.94
N MET A 109 15.27 8.89 20.23
CA MET A 109 16.54 8.85 19.48
C MET A 109 16.56 9.87 18.34
N ILE A 110 15.45 10.02 17.62
CA ILE A 110 15.30 11.03 16.57
C ILE A 110 15.37 12.44 17.16
N ALA A 111 14.70 12.69 18.28
CA ALA A 111 14.75 13.98 18.96
C ALA A 111 16.16 14.33 19.46
N GLN A 112 16.90 13.34 19.99
CA GLN A 112 18.30 13.51 20.38
C GLN A 112 19.20 13.79 19.18
N SER A 113 19.02 13.04 18.08
CA SER A 113 19.75 13.23 16.82
C SER A 113 19.56 14.64 16.24
N ARG A 114 18.33 15.16 16.28
CA ARG A 114 18.02 16.55 15.87
C ARG A 114 18.70 17.59 16.75
N ARG A 115 18.72 17.40 18.08
CA ARG A 115 19.39 18.32 19.01
C ARG A 115 20.90 18.38 18.82
N LEU A 116 21.51 17.29 18.37
CA LEU A 116 22.94 17.20 18.09
C LEU A 116 23.30 17.67 16.66
N GLY A 117 22.32 18.13 15.88
CA GLY A 117 22.57 18.60 14.51
C GLY A 117 22.92 17.48 13.52
N CYS A 118 22.57 16.23 13.83
CA CYS A 118 22.81 15.09 12.95
C CYS A 118 21.84 15.00 11.75
N GLU A 119 21.05 16.05 11.51
CA GLU A 119 20.02 16.09 10.47
C GLU A 119 20.66 16.09 9.07
N SER A 120 20.69 14.91 8.46
CA SER A 120 21.10 14.73 7.08
C SER A 120 20.06 15.40 6.19
N ASN A 121 20.34 16.61 5.70
CA ASN A 121 19.49 17.25 4.71
C ASN A 121 19.81 16.65 3.34
N PRO A 122 18.94 15.80 2.76
CA PRO A 122 19.25 15.02 1.55
C PRO A 122 19.42 15.90 0.29
N PHE A 123 19.07 17.18 0.39
CA PHE A 123 19.16 18.17 -0.69
C PHE A 123 20.55 18.82 -0.83
N LEU A 124 21.48 18.67 0.14
CA LEU A 124 22.81 19.29 0.13
C LEU A 124 23.95 18.30 0.43
N SER A 125 23.89 17.10 -0.15
CA SER A 125 24.85 16.00 0.08
C SER A 125 26.30 16.27 -0.40
N LEU A 126 26.62 17.50 -0.81
CA LEU A 126 27.97 17.93 -1.22
C LEU A 126 28.74 18.72 -0.15
N PHE A 127 28.13 19.10 0.98
CA PHE A 127 28.79 19.95 2.01
C PHE A 127 28.53 19.57 3.49
N SER A 128 27.89 18.44 3.79
CA SER A 128 27.64 18.06 5.19
C SER A 128 28.88 17.40 5.81
N ASN A 129 29.70 18.19 6.51
CA ASN A 129 30.59 17.70 7.57
C ASN A 129 29.71 17.20 8.72
N GLN A 130 29.19 15.99 8.60
CA GLN A 130 28.52 15.31 9.71
C GLN A 130 29.58 15.01 10.78
N PRO A 131 29.39 15.45 12.03
CA PRO A 131 30.29 15.10 13.13
C PRO A 131 30.46 13.59 13.20
N ALA A 132 31.67 13.10 13.48
CA ALA A 132 31.94 11.66 13.54
C ALA A 132 31.06 10.95 14.60
N GLU A 133 30.56 11.71 15.60
CA GLU A 133 29.65 11.24 16.63
C GLU A 133 28.23 10.92 16.11
N CYS A 134 27.81 11.46 14.96
CA CYS A 134 26.48 11.23 14.39
C CYS A 134 26.36 9.91 13.62
N ARG A 135 27.48 9.33 13.17
CA ARG A 135 27.50 8.05 12.43
C ARG A 135 26.99 6.86 13.26
N PRO A 136 27.45 6.61 14.49
CA PRO A 136 26.95 5.49 15.29
C PRO A 136 25.47 5.66 15.72
N LEU A 137 24.99 6.90 15.86
CA LEU A 137 23.59 7.18 16.19
C LEU A 137 22.65 6.93 15.00
N GLY A 138 23.10 7.25 13.78
CA GLY A 138 22.35 6.96 12.55
C GLY A 138 22.10 5.47 12.34
N GLY A 139 23.11 4.63 12.61
CA GLY A 139 22.96 3.17 12.56
C GLY A 139 21.90 2.65 13.55
N GLN A 140 21.93 3.14 14.79
CA GLN A 140 20.95 2.75 15.82
C GLN A 140 19.50 3.11 15.45
N ILE A 141 19.29 4.28 14.81
CA ILE A 141 17.97 4.70 14.33
C ILE A 141 17.49 3.79 13.20
N GLN A 142 18.37 3.39 12.28
CA GLN A 142 18.04 2.47 11.19
C GLN A 142 17.71 1.07 11.72
N ASP A 143 18.53 0.54 12.64
CA ASP A 143 18.29 -0.75 13.29
C ASP A 143 16.93 -0.79 14.00
N MET A 144 16.56 0.29 14.68
CA MET A 144 15.27 0.40 15.38
C MET A 144 14.09 0.42 14.40
N ARG A 145 14.20 1.13 13.28
CA ARG A 145 13.17 1.14 12.21
C ARG A 145 12.98 -0.25 11.60
N ASP A 146 14.07 -0.96 11.36
CA ASP A 146 14.04 -2.32 10.82
C ASP A 146 13.44 -3.32 11.83
N ARG A 147 13.72 -3.13 13.12
CA ARG A 147 13.09 -3.91 14.20
C ARG A 147 11.58 -3.67 14.24
N ILE A 148 11.12 -2.42 14.20
CA ILE A 148 9.69 -2.09 14.19
C ILE A 148 9.00 -2.71 12.98
N THR A 149 9.61 -2.62 11.78
CA THR A 149 9.06 -3.19 10.54
C THR A 149 8.89 -4.70 10.64
N ARG A 150 9.88 -5.41 11.21
CA ARG A 150 9.78 -6.86 11.46
C ARG A 150 8.70 -7.20 12.48
N SER A 151 8.59 -6.44 13.58
CA SER A 151 7.54 -6.62 14.58
C SER A 151 6.14 -6.41 14.00
N GLN A 152 5.97 -5.40 13.13
CA GLN A 152 4.69 -5.14 12.45
C GLN A 152 4.30 -6.26 11.48
N ALA A 153 5.26 -6.80 10.72
CA ALA A 153 5.00 -7.94 9.85
C ALA A 153 4.58 -9.19 10.63
N GLU A 154 5.13 -9.40 11.83
CA GLU A 154 4.74 -10.50 12.71
C GLU A 154 3.34 -10.28 13.32
N LEU A 155 3.03 -9.05 13.72
CA LEU A 155 1.67 -8.70 14.15
C LEU A 155 0.66 -8.95 13.04
N GLN A 156 0.96 -8.61 11.79
CA GLN A 156 0.07 -8.90 10.64
C GLN A 156 -0.13 -10.39 10.40
N ARG A 157 0.86 -11.24 10.74
CA ARG A 157 0.71 -12.70 10.68
C ARG A 157 -0.18 -13.25 11.80
N ILE A 158 -0.05 -12.70 13.01
CA ILE A 158 -0.86 -13.08 14.16
C ILE A 158 -2.30 -12.54 14.05
N GLN A 159 -2.45 -11.29 13.59
CA GLN A 159 -3.71 -10.61 13.28
C GLN A 159 -4.33 -11.06 11.95
N GLY A 160 -3.60 -11.85 11.14
CA GLY A 160 -4.07 -12.46 9.88
C GLY A 160 -5.30 -13.37 10.02
N GLY A 161 -5.89 -13.45 11.21
CA GLY A 161 -7.25 -13.95 11.47
C GLY A 161 -8.38 -13.01 11.03
N GLY A 162 -8.11 -11.84 10.44
CA GLY A 162 -9.14 -10.98 9.80
C GLY A 162 -9.90 -11.67 8.65
N GLU A 163 -9.35 -12.76 8.10
CA GLU A 163 -10.03 -13.62 7.14
C GLU A 163 -11.23 -14.36 7.78
N SER A 164 -11.13 -14.74 9.06
CA SER A 164 -12.20 -15.44 9.80
C SER A 164 -13.40 -14.53 10.05
N GLU A 165 -13.15 -13.26 10.38
CA GLU A 165 -14.22 -12.26 10.54
C GLU A 165 -14.84 -11.89 9.18
N GLY A 166 -14.04 -11.70 8.13
CA GLY A 166 -14.54 -11.46 6.77
C GLY A 166 -15.35 -12.66 6.22
N GLN A 167 -14.87 -13.89 6.42
CA GLN A 167 -15.57 -15.12 6.05
C GLN A 167 -16.86 -15.28 6.87
N LYS A 168 -16.85 -15.00 8.18
CA LYS A 168 -18.04 -15.01 9.03
C LYS A 168 -19.09 -14.04 8.51
N GLN A 169 -18.69 -12.83 8.16
CA GLN A 169 -19.57 -11.80 7.63
C GLN A 169 -20.14 -12.18 6.26
N ALA A 170 -19.32 -12.78 5.39
CA ALA A 170 -19.77 -13.28 4.09
C ALA A 170 -20.82 -14.39 4.23
N VAL A 171 -20.62 -15.33 5.15
CA VAL A 171 -21.58 -16.43 5.41
C VAL A 171 -22.87 -15.90 6.02
N ILE A 172 -22.82 -14.94 6.96
CA ILE A 172 -24.01 -14.28 7.52
C ILE A 172 -24.78 -13.53 6.43
N ALA A 173 -24.08 -12.82 5.52
CA ALA A 173 -24.71 -12.14 4.41
C ALA A 173 -25.37 -13.12 3.42
N ALA A 174 -24.75 -14.28 3.15
CA ALA A 174 -25.33 -15.34 2.33
C ALA A 174 -26.58 -15.96 3.00
N LEU A 175 -26.54 -16.17 4.31
CA LEU A 175 -27.70 -16.64 5.09
C LEU A 175 -28.85 -15.64 5.04
N ALA A 176 -28.55 -14.34 5.13
CA ALA A 176 -29.54 -13.28 5.03
C ALA A 176 -30.17 -13.21 3.62
N GLN A 177 -29.37 -13.33 2.57
CA GLN A 177 -29.83 -13.31 1.17
C GLN A 177 -30.68 -14.52 0.79
N ASN A 178 -30.43 -15.68 1.42
CA ASN A 178 -31.20 -16.90 1.20
C ASN A 178 -32.39 -17.04 2.17
N ASN A 179 -32.70 -15.97 2.92
CA ASN A 179 -33.79 -15.92 3.89
C ASN A 179 -33.77 -17.07 4.91
N CYS A 180 -32.57 -17.46 5.36
CA CYS A 180 -32.38 -18.57 6.30
C CYS A 180 -32.81 -18.27 7.75
N GLY A 181 -33.36 -17.07 8.00
CA GLY A 181 -33.94 -16.68 9.28
C GLY A 181 -33.84 -15.17 9.57
N PRO A 182 -34.76 -14.61 10.37
CA PRO A 182 -34.77 -13.17 10.71
C PRO A 182 -33.52 -12.73 11.47
N GLN A 183 -32.86 -13.64 12.21
CA GLN A 183 -31.61 -13.40 12.92
C GLN A 183 -30.45 -13.03 11.98
N TYR A 184 -30.39 -13.64 10.79
CA TYR A 184 -29.33 -13.35 9.82
C TYR A 184 -29.57 -12.03 9.09
N GLN A 185 -30.84 -11.68 8.86
CA GLN A 185 -31.23 -10.38 8.31
C GLN A 185 -30.88 -9.25 9.27
N ALA A 186 -31.16 -9.42 10.57
CA ALA A 186 -30.77 -8.45 11.60
C ALA A 186 -29.24 -8.31 11.73
N ALA A 187 -28.49 -9.43 11.75
CA ALA A 187 -27.03 -9.43 11.84
C ALA A 187 -26.36 -8.82 10.59
N ALA A 188 -26.89 -9.08 9.38
CA ALA A 188 -26.40 -8.48 8.14
C ALA A 188 -26.67 -6.96 8.09
N ASN A 189 -27.76 -6.49 8.71
CA ASN A 189 -28.09 -5.07 8.78
C ASN A 189 -27.30 -4.32 9.87
N GLN A 190 -27.03 -4.96 11.02
CA GLN A 190 -26.19 -4.39 12.09
C GLN A 190 -24.78 -4.07 11.58
N ASN A 191 -24.22 -4.95 10.74
CA ASN A 191 -22.88 -4.78 10.20
C ASN A 191 -22.78 -3.76 9.05
N ARG A 192 -23.90 -3.37 8.44
CA ARG A 192 -23.97 -2.23 7.51
C ARG A 192 -23.93 -0.88 8.25
N GLY A 193 -24.29 -0.84 9.54
CA GLY A 193 -24.49 0.41 10.28
C GLY A 193 -23.20 1.15 10.68
N LEU A 194 -22.09 0.43 10.92
CA LEU A 194 -20.84 1.06 11.39
C LEU A 194 -19.77 1.16 10.28
N PHE A 195 -19.70 0.18 9.38
CA PHE A 195 -18.78 0.23 8.23
C PHE A 195 -19.42 0.83 6.98
N GLY A 196 -20.74 0.73 6.76
CA GLY A 196 -21.39 1.27 5.56
C GLY A 196 -21.55 2.79 5.51
N GLY A 197 -21.42 3.48 6.65
CA GLY A 197 -21.43 4.95 6.73
C GLY A 197 -20.05 5.61 6.59
N LEU A 198 -18.97 4.84 6.72
CA LEU A 198 -17.58 5.33 6.62
C LEU A 198 -16.79 4.67 5.47
N PHE A 199 -17.20 3.46 5.08
CA PHE A 199 -16.66 2.65 3.97
C PHE A 199 -17.84 2.02 3.20
N GLY A 200 -18.44 2.81 2.31
CA GLY A 200 -19.64 2.42 1.54
C GLY A 200 -19.52 1.03 0.89
N SER A 201 -20.52 0.18 1.16
CA SER A 201 -20.74 -1.18 0.63
C SER A 201 -21.75 -1.13 -0.54
N ASN A 202 -21.80 -2.03 -1.54
CA ASN A 202 -21.32 -3.41 -1.60
C ASN A 202 -21.02 -3.92 -3.04
N PRO A 203 -20.21 -4.99 -3.16
CA PRO A 203 -19.72 -5.62 -4.38
C PRO A 203 -20.49 -6.89 -4.77
N ALA A 204 -20.39 -7.28 -6.05
CA ALA A 204 -20.70 -8.62 -6.53
C ALA A 204 -19.45 -9.53 -6.33
N LEU A 205 -19.67 -10.72 -5.76
CA LEU A 205 -18.66 -11.75 -5.43
C LEU A 205 -17.79 -12.14 -6.66
N PRO A 206 -16.50 -12.53 -6.49
CA PRO A 206 -16.11 -13.83 -5.92
C PRO A 206 -14.85 -13.86 -5.01
N SER A 207 -14.66 -14.97 -4.29
CA SER A 207 -13.42 -15.41 -3.60
C SER A 207 -12.85 -16.64 -4.36
N PRO A 208 -11.63 -17.16 -4.07
CA PRO A 208 -10.39 -16.57 -3.57
C PRO A 208 -9.17 -16.93 -4.45
N ASP A 209 -8.27 -15.98 -4.70
CA ASP A 209 -6.87 -16.28 -5.09
C ASP A 209 -5.99 -15.10 -4.65
N GLY A 210 -5.15 -15.28 -3.63
CA GLY A 210 -3.97 -14.46 -3.32
C GLY A 210 -4.13 -12.93 -3.32
N MET A 211 -5.28 -12.39 -2.90
CA MET A 211 -5.68 -11.03 -3.26
C MET A 211 -5.01 -9.97 -2.36
N GLN A 212 -3.83 -9.49 -2.78
CA GLN A 212 -3.54 -8.06 -2.64
C GLN A 212 -4.78 -7.32 -3.15
N SER A 213 -5.40 -6.46 -2.33
CA SER A 213 -6.61 -5.75 -2.73
C SER A 213 -6.38 -5.11 -4.09
N SER A 214 -7.03 -5.63 -5.14
CA SER A 214 -6.78 -5.17 -6.50
C SER A 214 -7.33 -3.77 -6.63
N SER A 215 -6.47 -2.78 -6.48
CA SER A 215 -6.74 -1.39 -6.83
C SER A 215 -6.78 -1.26 -8.35
N TYR A 216 -7.17 -0.09 -8.84
CA TYR A 216 -7.04 0.25 -10.26
C TYR A 216 -6.00 1.34 -10.45
N ARG A 217 -5.36 1.32 -11.61
CA ARG A 217 -4.68 2.48 -12.18
C ARG A 217 -5.56 3.09 -13.25
N THR A 218 -5.62 4.40 -13.29
CA THR A 218 -6.34 5.15 -14.32
C THR A 218 -5.34 5.93 -15.17
N LEU A 219 -5.55 5.87 -16.48
CA LEU A 219 -4.66 6.37 -17.51
C LEU A 219 -5.49 7.24 -18.45
N CYS A 220 -5.09 8.50 -18.62
CA CYS A 220 -5.69 9.38 -19.61
C CYS A 220 -5.02 9.11 -20.95
N VAL A 221 -5.80 8.61 -21.92
CA VAL A 221 -5.32 8.24 -23.24
C VAL A 221 -5.77 9.29 -24.25
N ARG A 222 -4.82 9.83 -25.00
CA ARG A 222 -5.10 10.70 -26.15
C ARG A 222 -5.44 9.86 -27.38
N THR A 223 -6.63 10.06 -27.93
CA THR A 223 -7.16 9.18 -28.97
C THR A 223 -6.53 9.41 -30.34
N CYS A 224 -5.91 10.57 -30.59
CA CYS A 224 -5.27 10.88 -31.87
C CYS A 224 -3.91 10.17 -32.10
N ASP A 225 -3.19 9.77 -31.05
CA ASP A 225 -1.88 9.10 -31.17
C ASP A 225 -1.65 7.95 -30.16
N GLY A 226 -2.65 7.66 -29.34
CA GLY A 226 -2.61 6.61 -28.32
C GLY A 226 -1.67 6.93 -27.15
N TYR A 227 -1.09 8.13 -27.05
CA TYR A 227 -0.26 8.47 -25.90
C TYR A 227 -1.08 8.42 -24.61
N TYR A 228 -0.46 8.04 -23.50
CA TYR A 228 -1.13 8.00 -22.21
C TYR A 228 -0.29 8.55 -21.06
N PHE A 229 -0.97 9.07 -20.05
CA PHE A 229 -0.36 9.49 -18.78
C PHE A 229 -1.24 9.08 -17.60
N PRO A 230 -0.66 8.78 -16.43
CA PRO A 230 -1.42 8.37 -15.26
C PRO A 230 -2.23 9.52 -14.66
N ILE A 231 -3.47 9.21 -14.25
CA ILE A 231 -4.30 10.07 -13.42
C ILE A 231 -4.18 9.61 -11.97
N SER A 232 -4.54 8.36 -11.69
CA SER A 232 -4.41 7.75 -10.36
C SER A 232 -3.59 6.47 -10.41
N PHE A 233 -2.64 6.34 -9.48
CA PHE A 233 -1.78 5.16 -9.34
C PHE A 233 -2.42 4.02 -8.54
N GLN A 234 -3.37 4.35 -7.67
CA GLN A 234 -4.21 3.44 -6.91
C GLN A 234 -5.55 4.13 -6.68
N THR A 235 -6.63 3.54 -7.19
CA THR A 235 -7.97 4.06 -7.03
C THR A 235 -9.00 2.93 -7.04
N ASN A 236 -10.27 3.28 -6.87
CA ASN A 236 -11.38 2.35 -6.96
C ASN A 236 -12.43 2.85 -7.97
N PRO A 237 -13.34 2.00 -8.46
CA PRO A 237 -14.29 2.36 -9.51
C PRO A 237 -15.18 3.57 -9.20
N SER A 238 -15.47 3.85 -7.92
CA SER A 238 -16.30 5.01 -7.55
C SER A 238 -15.65 6.36 -7.88
N ARG A 239 -14.34 6.39 -8.13
CA ARG A 239 -13.57 7.58 -8.49
C ARG A 239 -13.31 7.75 -9.99
N PHE A 240 -13.73 6.80 -10.82
CA PHE A 240 -13.44 6.85 -12.25
C PHE A 240 -14.05 8.07 -12.94
N ALA A 241 -15.22 8.53 -12.49
CA ALA A 241 -15.84 9.75 -13.03
C ALA A 241 -15.01 11.01 -12.71
N ASP A 242 -14.49 11.11 -11.46
CA ASP A 242 -13.62 12.21 -11.05
C ASP A 242 -12.30 12.18 -11.85
N ASP A 243 -11.72 10.99 -12.02
CA ASP A 243 -10.50 10.78 -12.81
C ASP A 243 -10.70 11.11 -14.29
N GLU A 244 -11.87 10.81 -14.86
CA GLU A 244 -12.20 11.15 -16.26
C GLU A 244 -12.29 12.66 -16.45
N GLN A 245 -12.91 13.38 -15.51
CA GLN A 245 -12.92 14.84 -15.55
C GLN A 245 -11.52 15.43 -15.41
N ALA A 246 -10.68 14.86 -14.53
CA ALA A 246 -9.28 15.28 -14.40
C ALA A 246 -8.51 15.05 -15.71
N CYS A 247 -8.69 13.89 -16.35
CA CYS A 247 -8.12 13.57 -17.65
C CYS A 247 -8.46 14.63 -18.71
N GLN A 248 -9.74 15.00 -18.83
CA GLN A 248 -10.18 16.03 -19.78
C GLN A 248 -9.58 17.41 -19.49
N LYS A 249 -9.54 17.82 -18.21
CA LYS A 249 -8.97 19.11 -17.79
C LYS A 249 -7.47 19.21 -18.04
N LEU A 250 -6.75 18.10 -17.90
CA LEU A 250 -5.29 18.05 -18.11
C LEU A 250 -4.91 18.06 -19.60
N CYS A 251 -5.84 17.73 -20.49
CA CYS A 251 -5.59 17.68 -21.93
C CYS A 251 -6.67 18.40 -22.75
N PRO A 252 -6.86 19.72 -22.57
CA PRO A 252 -7.98 20.46 -23.16
C PRO A 252 -7.86 20.68 -24.68
N ALA A 253 -6.69 20.47 -25.27
CA ALA A 253 -6.45 20.70 -26.70
C ALA A 253 -6.48 19.43 -27.56
N ALA A 254 -6.77 18.27 -26.99
CA ALA A 254 -6.92 17.01 -27.71
C ALA A 254 -8.08 16.19 -27.16
N GLU A 255 -8.62 15.30 -28.00
CA GLU A 255 -9.60 14.32 -27.52
C GLU A 255 -8.90 13.26 -26.67
N VAL A 256 -9.43 13.05 -25.47
CA VAL A 256 -8.91 12.08 -24.51
C VAL A 256 -10.03 11.21 -23.95
N GLN A 257 -9.67 10.00 -23.55
CA GLN A 257 -10.55 9.05 -22.88
C GLN A 257 -9.81 8.41 -21.70
N LEU A 258 -10.55 8.15 -20.62
CA LEU A 258 -10.00 7.45 -19.46
C LEU A 258 -9.99 5.94 -19.72
N PHE A 259 -8.82 5.32 -19.51
CA PHE A 259 -8.62 3.87 -19.51
C PHE A 259 -8.21 3.42 -18.11
N THR A 260 -8.59 2.19 -17.76
CA THR A 260 -8.34 1.62 -16.44
C THR A 260 -7.80 0.21 -16.57
N HIS A 261 -6.92 -0.19 -15.67
CA HIS A 261 -6.48 -1.57 -15.52
C HIS A 261 -6.25 -1.89 -14.04
N ARG A 262 -6.25 -3.17 -13.67
CA ARG A 262 -6.00 -3.62 -12.31
C ARG A 262 -4.55 -3.36 -11.89
N ASN A 263 -4.37 -3.09 -10.63
CA ASN A 263 -3.09 -2.87 -9.99
C ASN A 263 -3.07 -3.60 -8.64
N PRO A 264 -2.19 -4.58 -8.44
CA PRO A 264 -1.10 -5.00 -9.34
C PRO A 264 -1.54 -5.99 -10.44
N GLY A 265 -0.64 -6.29 -11.38
CA GLY A 265 -0.74 -7.44 -12.29
C GLY A 265 -1.13 -7.13 -13.74
N GLU A 266 -1.79 -6.01 -14.01
CA GLU A 266 -2.11 -5.59 -15.39
C GLU A 266 -1.27 -4.36 -15.81
N GLU A 267 -1.13 -4.17 -17.11
CA GLU A 267 -0.46 -3.05 -17.75
C GLU A 267 -1.39 -2.35 -18.75
N ILE A 268 -0.88 -1.31 -19.43
CA ILE A 268 -1.68 -0.56 -20.42
C ILE A 268 -2.26 -1.47 -21.52
N GLY A 269 -1.58 -2.57 -21.88
CA GLY A 269 -2.05 -3.49 -22.92
C GLY A 269 -3.38 -4.17 -22.59
N GLN A 270 -3.72 -4.30 -21.31
CA GLN A 270 -5.00 -4.86 -20.84
C GLN A 270 -5.98 -3.75 -20.41
N ALA A 271 -5.61 -2.48 -20.55
CA ALA A 271 -6.46 -1.39 -20.09
C ALA A 271 -7.74 -1.28 -20.94
N VAL A 272 -8.84 -0.95 -20.26
CA VAL A 272 -10.17 -0.78 -20.87
C VAL A 272 -10.72 0.60 -20.54
N SER A 273 -11.36 1.23 -21.52
CA SER A 273 -12.12 2.46 -21.32
C SER A 273 -13.32 2.22 -20.40
N LEU A 274 -13.93 3.29 -19.89
CA LEU A 274 -15.17 3.20 -19.12
C LEU A 274 -16.34 2.58 -19.93
N ALA A 275 -16.28 2.67 -21.26
CA ALA A 275 -17.22 2.03 -22.18
C ALA A 275 -16.85 0.57 -22.52
N GLY A 276 -15.80 0.00 -21.93
CA GLY A 276 -15.37 -1.39 -22.12
C GLY A 276 -14.50 -1.65 -23.36
N ARG A 277 -14.16 -0.63 -24.15
CA ARG A 277 -13.24 -0.77 -25.30
C ARG A 277 -11.81 -1.00 -24.82
N SER A 278 -11.10 -1.97 -25.37
CA SER A 278 -9.67 -2.18 -25.06
C SER A 278 -8.81 -1.06 -25.63
N TYR A 279 -7.74 -0.71 -24.93
CA TYR A 279 -6.73 0.23 -25.43
C TYR A 279 -6.13 -0.25 -26.75
N ARG A 280 -5.95 -1.57 -26.91
CA ARG A 280 -5.37 -2.19 -28.12
C ARG A 280 -6.27 -2.05 -29.35
N ASP A 281 -7.57 -1.82 -29.15
CA ASP A 281 -8.54 -1.66 -30.25
C ASP A 281 -8.57 -0.22 -30.79
N LEU A 282 -7.87 0.72 -30.16
CA LEU A 282 -7.72 2.06 -30.72
C LEU A 282 -6.89 1.98 -32.01
N PRO A 283 -7.34 2.58 -33.13
CA PRO A 283 -6.55 2.65 -34.36
C PRO A 283 -5.19 3.35 -34.20
N THR A 284 -5.03 4.07 -33.09
CA THR A 284 -3.85 4.86 -32.72
C THR A 284 -3.09 4.26 -31.54
N ALA A 285 -3.50 3.10 -31.02
CA ALA A 285 -2.83 2.43 -29.91
C ALA A 285 -1.32 2.34 -30.16
N PHE A 286 -0.54 2.75 -29.15
CA PHE A 286 0.93 2.74 -29.17
C PHE A 286 1.62 3.54 -30.30
N LYS A 287 0.91 4.31 -31.14
CA LYS A 287 1.55 5.08 -32.24
C LYS A 287 2.62 6.03 -31.74
N TYR A 288 2.38 6.68 -30.60
CA TYR A 288 3.31 7.57 -29.92
C TYR A 288 4.72 6.98 -29.67
N ARG A 289 4.85 5.64 -29.66
CA ARG A 289 6.16 4.97 -29.48
C ARG A 289 7.06 5.03 -30.72
N THR A 290 6.47 5.25 -31.89
CA THR A 290 7.18 5.21 -33.19
C THR A 290 7.19 6.57 -33.89
N ALA A 291 6.17 7.40 -33.66
CA ALA A 291 6.06 8.74 -34.20
C ALA A 291 5.40 9.67 -33.18
N LEU A 292 5.97 10.87 -33.02
CA LEU A 292 5.45 11.93 -32.18
C LEU A 292 5.13 13.14 -33.06
N ASP A 293 3.85 13.34 -33.34
CA ASP A 293 3.35 14.53 -34.04
C ASP A 293 2.69 15.48 -33.03
N GLN A 294 3.51 16.30 -32.38
CA GLN A 294 3.04 17.23 -31.34
C GLN A 294 2.26 18.41 -31.93
N GLN A 295 2.39 18.66 -33.24
CA GLN A 295 1.65 19.69 -33.94
C GLN A 295 0.23 19.23 -34.26
N ALA A 296 0.05 17.96 -34.63
CA ALA A 296 -1.27 17.39 -34.90
C ALA A 296 -2.00 16.88 -33.64
N CYS A 297 -1.26 16.47 -32.59
CA CYS A 297 -1.84 15.78 -31.44
C CYS A 297 -1.11 16.15 -30.13
N SER A 298 -1.63 17.15 -29.40
CA SER A 298 -1.03 17.63 -28.13
C SER A 298 -2.09 18.12 -27.14
N CYS A 299 -1.78 18.04 -25.85
CA CYS A 299 -2.62 18.57 -24.77
C CYS A 299 -2.58 20.10 -24.66
N ARG A 300 -1.72 20.77 -25.44
CA ARG A 300 -1.69 22.23 -25.55
C ARG A 300 -1.79 22.66 -27.01
N LYS A 301 -2.32 23.87 -27.21
CA LYS A 301 -2.30 24.49 -28.53
C LYS A 301 -0.87 24.89 -28.94
N PRO A 302 -0.56 24.93 -30.25
CA PRO A 302 0.70 25.48 -30.73
C PRO A 302 0.96 26.89 -30.19
N GLY A 303 2.16 27.13 -29.66
CA GLY A 303 2.55 28.43 -29.10
C GLY A 303 1.99 28.76 -27.70
N GLN A 304 1.12 27.94 -27.13
CA GLN A 304 0.55 28.15 -25.79
C GLN A 304 1.49 27.62 -24.70
N SER A 305 1.61 28.30 -23.56
CA SER A 305 2.35 27.78 -22.39
C SER A 305 1.53 26.76 -21.57
N TRP A 306 2.16 26.00 -20.66
CA TRP A 306 1.43 25.02 -19.82
C TRP A 306 0.53 25.70 -18.81
N ALA A 307 0.98 26.81 -18.22
CA ALA A 307 0.15 27.64 -17.34
C ALA A 307 -1.11 28.14 -18.06
N GLN A 308 -0.95 28.62 -19.30
CA GLN A 308 -2.08 29.04 -20.13
C GLN A 308 -3.01 27.88 -20.50
N ALA A 309 -2.46 26.70 -20.82
CA ALA A 309 -3.26 25.54 -21.22
C ALA A 309 -4.08 24.97 -20.06
N LEU A 310 -3.50 24.89 -18.87
CA LEU A 310 -4.15 24.36 -17.68
C LEU A 310 -5.00 25.41 -16.94
N GLY A 311 -5.08 26.64 -17.45
CA GLY A 311 -5.85 27.72 -16.83
C GLY A 311 -5.29 28.14 -15.46
N VAL A 312 -3.98 27.97 -15.25
CA VAL A 312 -3.31 28.47 -14.05
C VAL A 312 -3.25 29.99 -14.17
N SER A 313 -4.18 30.67 -13.50
CA SER A 313 -4.17 32.11 -13.38
C SER A 313 -2.86 32.57 -12.70
N PRO A 314 -2.37 33.79 -13.00
CA PRO A 314 -1.32 34.41 -12.20
C PRO A 314 -1.74 34.37 -10.73
N ASP A 315 -0.88 33.82 -9.87
CA ASP A 315 -1.14 33.77 -8.44
C ASP A 315 -1.25 35.21 -7.91
N THR A 316 -2.44 35.60 -7.47
CA THR A 316 -2.73 36.95 -6.97
C THR A 316 -2.09 37.23 -5.61
N THR A 317 -1.49 36.22 -4.97
CA THR A 317 -0.79 36.35 -3.68
C THR A 317 0.68 36.73 -3.84
N VAL A 318 1.20 36.84 -5.07
CA VAL A 318 2.59 37.25 -5.32
C VAL A 318 2.78 38.73 -4.98
N GLU A 319 3.63 39.01 -3.99
CA GLU A 319 3.97 40.37 -3.56
C GLU A 319 5.30 40.86 -4.15
N ARG A 320 5.54 42.19 -4.05
CA ARG A 320 6.79 42.81 -4.48
C ARG A 320 7.93 42.34 -3.57
N GLY A 321 8.72 41.37 -4.05
CA GLY A 321 9.84 40.76 -3.31
C GLY A 321 9.88 39.25 -3.48
N ASP A 322 8.76 38.66 -3.90
CA ASP A 322 8.68 37.22 -4.13
C ASP A 322 9.49 36.79 -5.34
N ILE A 323 10.19 35.67 -5.18
CA ILE A 323 10.94 35.05 -6.26
C ILE A 323 9.98 34.17 -7.06
N VAL A 324 9.31 34.77 -8.04
CA VAL A 324 8.64 33.98 -9.07
C VAL A 324 9.69 33.36 -9.98
N VAL A 325 9.69 32.03 -10.09
CA VAL A 325 10.56 31.28 -11.01
C VAL A 325 9.79 31.06 -12.31
N THR A 326 10.00 31.93 -13.29
CA THR A 326 9.50 31.73 -14.66
C THR A 326 10.38 30.76 -15.43
N GLU A 327 9.91 30.30 -16.60
CA GLU A 327 10.70 29.44 -17.48
C GLU A 327 12.01 30.12 -17.91
N GLU A 328 11.97 31.40 -18.26
CA GLU A 328 13.14 32.21 -18.62
C GLU A 328 14.10 32.36 -17.44
N LYS A 329 13.55 32.60 -16.24
CA LYS A 329 14.36 32.73 -15.02
C LYS A 329 15.00 31.41 -14.61
N SER A 330 14.29 30.29 -14.76
CA SER A 330 14.82 28.94 -14.54
C SER A 330 15.95 28.63 -15.52
N LYS A 331 15.76 28.97 -16.80
CA LYS A 331 16.80 28.84 -17.84
C LYS A 331 18.02 29.70 -17.54
N ALA A 332 17.83 30.95 -17.10
CA ALA A 332 18.92 31.84 -16.69
C ALA A 332 19.65 31.32 -15.44
N MET A 333 18.93 30.75 -14.46
CA MET A 333 19.53 30.18 -13.25
C MET A 333 20.24 28.85 -13.49
N SER A 334 19.87 28.13 -14.55
CA SER A 334 20.48 26.86 -14.95
C SER A 334 21.73 27.06 -15.82
N GLN A 335 21.96 28.26 -16.34
CA GLN A 335 23.17 28.58 -17.10
C GLN A 335 24.33 28.92 -16.15
N PRO A 336 25.57 28.49 -16.47
CA PRO A 336 26.75 28.91 -15.73
C PRO A 336 26.85 30.44 -15.74
N ARG A 337 27.08 31.04 -14.57
CA ARG A 337 27.30 32.50 -14.51
C ARG A 337 28.58 32.81 -15.27
N THR A 338 28.51 33.69 -16.27
CA THR A 338 29.67 34.14 -17.02
C THR A 338 30.02 35.59 -16.68
N ASP A 339 31.30 35.94 -16.73
CA ASP A 339 31.76 37.32 -16.62
C ASP A 339 31.39 38.14 -17.87
N ALA A 340 31.71 39.44 -17.86
CA ALA A 340 31.49 40.34 -19.00
C ALA A 340 32.25 39.91 -20.29
N GLN A 341 33.17 38.95 -20.18
CA GLN A 341 33.92 38.38 -21.29
C GLN A 341 33.46 36.95 -21.65
N GLY A 342 32.34 36.48 -21.09
CA GLY A 342 31.76 35.16 -21.40
C GLY A 342 32.45 33.98 -20.71
N ARG A 343 33.35 34.21 -19.76
CA ARG A 343 34.07 33.13 -19.05
C ARG A 343 33.29 32.68 -17.81
N PRO A 344 33.21 31.37 -17.51
CA PRO A 344 32.53 30.88 -16.32
C PRO A 344 33.12 31.49 -15.05
N ILE A 345 32.28 32.12 -14.22
CA ILE A 345 32.65 32.63 -12.91
C ILE A 345 32.62 31.46 -11.92
N PRO A 346 33.75 31.09 -11.31
CA PRO A 346 33.77 30.09 -10.25
C PRO A 346 32.88 30.55 -9.10
N ALA A 347 32.01 29.69 -8.59
CA ALA A 347 31.23 30.00 -7.40
C ALA A 347 32.20 30.36 -6.26
N ALA A 348 32.09 31.58 -5.73
CA ALA A 348 32.95 32.05 -4.66
C ALA A 348 32.87 31.07 -3.48
N ARG A 349 34.00 30.50 -3.06
CA ARG A 349 34.08 29.70 -1.84
C ARG A 349 33.70 30.60 -0.67
N ARG A 350 32.60 30.30 0.01
CA ARG A 350 32.22 30.98 1.25
C ARG A 350 33.35 30.75 2.28
N PRO A 351 33.79 31.80 3.01
CA PRO A 351 34.72 31.61 4.12
C PRO A 351 34.07 30.72 5.19
N ALA A 352 34.88 29.81 5.74
CA ALA A 352 34.50 28.75 6.67
C ALA A 352 34.03 29.28 8.02
#